data_AF-A0A2P1PW79-F1
#
_entry.id   AF-A0A2P1PW79-F1
#
_cell.length_a   1.000
_cell.length_b   1.000
_cell.length_c   1.000
_cell.angle_alpha   90.00
_cell.angle_beta   90.00
_cell.angle_gamma   90.00
#
_symmetry.space_group_name_H-M   'P 1'
#
loop_
_entity.id
_entity.type
_entity.pdbx_description
1 polymer ?
#
loop_
_entity_poly.entity_id
_entity_poly.type
_entity_poly.pdbx_seq_one_letter_code
_entity_poly.pdbx_strand_id
1 'polypeptide(L)' 'MSANPDRSVRTALIHGARAVFSWRHKHDDAMRRWISAVAVRRGNKRAIVAMANKLARIVFRILHNHQPFDLNKAFA' A
#
# COMPACT_ATOMS: atom_id res chain seq x y z
N MET A 1 18.40 20.44 -5.98
CA MET A 1 17.09 19.80 -5.74
C MET A 1 17.04 19.34 -4.29
N SER A 2 16.52 20.17 -3.37
CA SER A 2 16.21 19.73 -2.00
C SER A 2 14.90 18.93 -2.03
N ALA A 3 14.98 17.66 -2.42
CA ALA A 3 13.84 16.77 -2.27
C ALA A 3 13.64 16.54 -0.77
N ASN A 4 12.65 17.21 -0.19
CA ASN A 4 12.26 16.96 1.19
C ASN A 4 12.01 15.44 1.34
N PRO A 5 12.80 14.70 2.15
CA PRO A 5 12.81 13.24 2.17
C PRO A 5 11.42 12.63 2.42
N ASP A 6 10.56 13.32 3.17
CA ASP A 6 9.19 12.88 3.41
C ASP A 6 8.30 12.93 2.15
N ARG A 7 8.56 13.88 1.25
CA ARG A 7 7.78 14.08 0.02
C ARG A 7 8.14 13.04 -1.04
N SER A 8 9.42 12.66 -1.14
CA SER A 8 9.85 11.62 -2.07
C SER A 8 9.31 10.25 -1.66
N VAL A 9 9.36 9.92 -0.36
CA VAL A 9 8.81 8.66 0.18
C VAL A 9 7.31 8.55 -0.06
N ARG A 10 6.54 9.60 0.28
CA ARG A 10 5.09 9.61 0.02
C ARG A 10 4.77 9.39 -1.46
N THR A 11 5.52 10.06 -2.34
CA THR A 11 5.32 9.95 -3.80
C THR A 11 5.61 8.53 -4.28
N ALA A 12 6.70 7.92 -3.81
CA ALA A 12 7.05 6.54 -4.15
C ALA A 12 5.96 5.55 -3.70
N LEU A 13 5.45 5.70 -2.47
CA LEU A 13 4.39 4.85 -1.93
C LEU A 13 3.09 4.95 -2.73
N ILE A 14 2.71 6.15 -3.18
CA ILE A 14 1.51 6.35 -4.00
C ILE A 14 1.67 5.70 -5.38
N HIS A 15 2.84 5.84 -6.02
CA HIS A 15 3.10 5.18 -7.30
C HIS A 15 3.11 3.66 -7.18
N GLY A 16 3.76 3.12 -6.14
CA GLY A 16 3.74 1.68 -5.85
C GLY A 16 2.32 1.16 -5.60
N ALA A 17 1.54 1.88 -4.80
CA ALA A 17 0.14 1.55 -4.56
C ALA A 17 -0.69 1.57 -5.86
N ARG A 18 -0.44 2.54 -6.75
CA ARG A 18 -1.10 2.62 -8.05
C ARG A 18 -0.73 1.44 -8.95
N ALA A 19 0.53 1.05 -8.98
CA ALA A 19 0.99 -0.12 -9.75
C ALA A 19 0.27 -1.39 -9.27
N VAL A 20 0.26 -1.66 -7.96
CA VAL A 20 -0.46 -2.83 -7.40
C VAL A 20 -1.96 -2.76 -7.71
N PHE A 21 -2.56 -1.58 -7.57
CA PHE A 21 -3.99 -1.37 -7.83
C PHE A 21 -4.38 -1.62 -9.30
N SER A 22 -3.53 -1.24 -10.26
CA SER A 22 -3.77 -1.49 -11.68
C SER A 22 -3.84 -2.97 -11.99
N TRP A 23 -3.05 -3.80 -11.30
CA TRP A 23 -3.04 -5.24 -11.50
C TRP A 23 -4.05 -6.00 -10.65
N ARG A 24 -4.85 -5.34 -9.80
CA ARG A 24 -5.64 -5.98 -8.72
C ARG A 24 -6.52 -7.15 -9.18
N HIS A 25 -6.99 -7.15 -10.42
CA HIS A 25 -7.88 -8.19 -10.99
C HIS A 25 -7.18 -9.46 -11.48
N LYS A 26 -5.84 -9.50 -11.53
CA LYS A 26 -5.08 -10.65 -12.06
C LYS A 26 -4.97 -11.86 -11.12
N HIS A 27 -5.27 -11.69 -9.84
CA HIS A 27 -5.12 -12.74 -8.83
C HIS A 27 -6.11 -12.53 -7.69
N ASP A 28 -6.38 -13.58 -6.93
CA ASP A 28 -7.33 -13.52 -5.82
C ASP A 28 -6.62 -13.77 -4.48
N ASP A 29 -5.97 -12.73 -3.96
CA ASP A 29 -5.32 -12.73 -2.66
C ASP A 29 -6.03 -11.76 -1.68
N ALA A 30 -5.76 -11.93 -0.38
CA ALA A 30 -6.41 -11.12 0.67
C ALA A 30 -6.21 -9.61 0.48
N MET A 31 -5.03 -9.20 0.02
CA MET A 31 -4.71 -7.79 -0.27
C MET A 31 -5.61 -7.23 -1.38
N ARG A 32 -5.75 -7.98 -2.48
CA ARG A 32 -6.54 -7.61 -3.65
C ARG A 32 -8.03 -7.56 -3.33
N ARG A 33 -8.54 -8.54 -2.57
CA ARG A 33 -9.92 -8.54 -2.07
C ARG A 33 -10.19 -7.29 -1.23
N TRP A 34 -9.30 -7.00 -0.28
CA TRP A 34 -9.43 -5.82 0.57
C TRP A 34 -9.43 -4.52 -0.23
N ILE A 35 -8.46 -4.31 -1.13
CA ILE A 35 -8.36 -3.06 -1.88
C ILE A 35 -9.49 -2.89 -2.89
N SER A 36 -9.97 -3.97 -3.49
CA SER A 36 -11.14 -3.98 -4.37
C SER A 36 -12.41 -3.62 -3.58
N ALA A 37 -12.61 -4.16 -2.38
CA ALA A 37 -13.72 -3.79 -1.51
C ALA A 37 -13.67 -2.32 -1.07
N VAL A 38 -12.47 -1.76 -0.84
CA VAL A 38 -12.32 -0.31 -0.58
C VAL A 38 -12.68 0.50 -1.83
N ALA A 39 -12.23 0.07 -3.01
CA ALA A 39 -12.53 0.75 -4.28
C ALA A 39 -14.04 0.75 -4.59
N VAL A 40 -14.74 -0.36 -4.36
CA VAL A 40 -16.19 -0.44 -4.53
C VAL A 40 -16.91 0.54 -3.60
N ARG A 41 -16.48 0.63 -2.33
CA ARG A 41 -17.14 1.49 -1.33
C ARG A 41 -16.81 2.98 -1.44
N ARG A 42 -15.60 3.33 -1.89
CA ARG A 42 -15.05 4.70 -1.77
C ARG A 42 -14.44 5.26 -3.06
N GLY A 43 -14.37 4.46 -4.13
CA GLY A 43 -13.77 4.83 -5.41
C GLY A 43 -12.25 4.61 -5.49
N ASN A 44 -11.75 4.50 -6.72
CA ASN A 44 -10.38 4.09 -7.04
C ASN A 44 -9.30 4.99 -6.42
N LYS A 45 -9.47 6.32 -6.48
CA LYS A 45 -8.48 7.27 -5.95
C LYS A 45 -8.28 7.08 -4.44
N ARG A 46 -9.39 6.94 -3.69
CA ARG A 46 -9.35 6.72 -2.24
C ARG A 46 -8.77 5.34 -1.89
N ALA A 47 -9.05 4.33 -2.70
CA ALA A 47 -8.43 3.02 -2.56
C ALA A 47 -6.90 3.12 -2.70
N ILE A 48 -6.38 3.74 -3.76
CA ILE A 48 -4.93 3.88 -3.97
C ILE A 48 -4.25 4.57 -2.77
N VAL A 49 -4.85 5.64 -2.24
CA VAL A 49 -4.32 6.31 -1.04
C VAL A 49 -4.38 5.41 0.19
N ALA A 50 -5.47 4.67 0.39
CA ALA A 50 -5.59 3.70 1.49
C ALA A 50 -4.53 2.59 1.40
N MET A 51 -4.22 2.13 0.18
CA MET A 51 -3.17 1.14 -0.07
C MET A 51 -1.79 1.71 0.28
N ALA A 52 -1.47 2.92 -0.18
CA ALA A 52 -0.22 3.58 0.17
C ALA A 52 -0.07 3.76 1.69
N ASN A 53 -1.15 4.13 2.39
CA ASN A 53 -1.15 4.25 3.84
C ASN A 53 -0.94 2.89 4.53
N LYS A 54 -1.56 1.81 4.04
CA LYS A 54 -1.34 0.46 4.58
C LYS A 54 0.11 0.01 4.39
N LEU A 55 0.69 0.23 3.21
CA LEU A 55 2.11 -0.03 2.94
C LEU A 55 3.03 0.77 3.85
N ALA A 56 2.75 2.06 4.08
CA ALA A 56 3.53 2.90 4.99
C ALA A 56 3.57 2.32 6.41
N ARG A 57 2.43 1.85 6.93
CA ARG A 57 2.34 1.24 8.28
C ARG A 57 3.08 -0.09 8.36
N ILE A 58 3.06 -0.90 7.29
CA ILE A 58 3.82 -2.16 7.20
C ILE A 58 5.32 -1.85 7.24
N VAL A 59 5.80 -0.94 6.39
CA VAL A 59 7.20 -0.51 6.34
C VAL A 59 7.64 0.04 7.69
N PHE A 60 6.85 0.92 8.31
CA PHE A 60 7.14 1.44 9.64
C PHE A 60 7.30 0.32 10.68
N ARG A 61 6.40 -0.67 10.69
CA ARG A 61 6.46 -1.77 11.66
C ARG A 61 7.68 -2.67 11.45
N ILE A 62 8.06 -2.93 10.20
CA ILE A 62 9.28 -3.68 9.84
C ILE A 62 10.53 -2.95 10.36
N LEU A 63 10.63 -1.66 10.05
CA LEU A 63 11.76 -0.83 10.44
C LEU A 63 11.84 -0.66 11.96
N HIS A 64 10.71 -0.38 12.62
CA HIS A 64 10.64 -0.16 14.06
C HIS A 64 10.95 -1.43 14.86
N ASN A 65 10.48 -2.60 14.39
CA ASN A 65 10.65 -3.85 15.13
C ASN A 65 11.87 -4.67 14.69
N HIS A 66 12.63 -4.20 13.69
CA HIS A 66 13.73 -4.94 13.07
C HIS A 66 13.34 -6.37 12.66
N GLN A 67 12.12 -6.55 12.17
CA GLN A 67 11.59 -7.86 11.76
C GLN A 67 11.52 -7.93 10.24
N PRO A 68 11.75 -9.11 9.63
CA PRO A 68 11.55 -9.28 8.20
C PRO A 68 10.08 -9.08 7.81
N PHE A 69 9.83 -8.74 6.53
CA PHE A 69 8.49 -8.69 5.98
C PHE A 69 7.81 -10.07 6.07
N ASP A 70 6.60 -10.10 6.62
CA ASP A 70 5.78 -11.31 6.73
C ASP A 70 4.42 -11.05 6.07
N LEU A 71 4.16 -11.77 4.97
CA LEU A 71 2.96 -11.62 4.17
C LEU A 71 1.68 -11.89 4.99
N ASN A 72 1.73 -12.86 5.90
CA ASN A 72 0.58 -13.24 6.71
C ASN A 72 0.20 -12.13 7.69
N LYS A 73 1.18 -11.36 8.18
CA LYS A 73 0.94 -10.21 9.07
C LYS A 73 0.58 -8.93 8.33
N ALA A 74 0.98 -8.81 7.07
CA ALA A 74 0.80 -7.59 6.28
C ALA A 74 -0.65 -7.38 5.83
N PHE A 75 -1.37 -8.46 5.52
CA PHE A 75 -2.72 -8.39 4.95
C PHE A 75 -3.77 -9.27 5.64
N ALA A 76 -3.44 -9.88 6.79
CA ALA A 76 -4.44 -10.38 7.73
C ALA A 76 -5.36 -9.25 8.25
#